data_AF-A0A6A7Z5Q3-F1
#
_entry.id   AF-A0A6A7Z5Q3-F1
#
_cell.length_a   1.000
_cell.length_b   1.000
_cell.length_c   1.000
_cell.angle_alpha   90.00
_cell.angle_beta   90.00
_cell.angle_gamma   90.00
#
_symmetry.space_group_name_H-M   'P 1'
#
loop_
_entity.id
_entity.type
_entity.pdbx_description
1 polymer ?
#
loop_
_entity_poly.entity_id
_entity_poly.type
_entity_poly.pdbx_seq_one_letter_code
_entity_poly.pdbx_strand_id
1 'polypeptide(L)'
;MPTAASKRWLILIAVMLAFVPIVIDMTILHIAVPSLTLALGASGAQVLWIIDIYPLLMAGLLVPMGTLADRVGHRRILLYGLSVFWVASLLAAFAPTPAMLIGARVLLALGGAMIMPCVLGIIRRTFEDEKERALALGLWGTVG
;
A
#
# COMPACT_ATOMS: atom_id res chain seq x y z
N MET A 1 -14.59 30.00 3.95
CA MET A 1 -14.42 29.01 2.86
C MET A 1 -12.97 28.55 2.88
N PRO A 2 -12.65 27.25 3.01
CA PRO A 2 -11.25 26.81 3.05
C PRO A 2 -10.59 27.18 1.72
N THR A 3 -9.50 27.94 1.78
CA THR A 3 -8.70 28.32 0.60
C THR A 3 -8.21 27.07 -0.11
N ALA A 4 -7.96 27.15 -1.42
CA ALA A 4 -7.52 26.00 -2.22
C ALA A 4 -6.30 25.28 -1.59
N ALA A 5 -5.39 26.02 -0.94
CA ALA A 5 -4.27 25.49 -0.18
C ALA A 5 -4.71 24.55 0.98
N SER A 6 -5.71 24.94 1.78
CA SER A 6 -6.20 24.12 2.91
C SER A 6 -6.81 22.79 2.43
N LYS A 7 -7.48 22.78 1.27
CA LYS A 7 -8.01 21.53 0.68
C LYS A 7 -6.91 20.59 0.18
N ARG A 8 -5.81 21.11 -0.37
CA ARG A 8 -4.66 20.32 -0.86
C ARG A 8 -3.97 19.56 0.28
N TRP A 9 -3.75 20.22 1.40
CA TRP A 9 -3.15 19.62 2.60
C TRP A 9 -4.07 18.59 3.28
N LEU A 10 -5.38 18.79 3.27
CA LEU A 10 -6.33 17.78 3.74
C LEU A 10 -6.32 16.50 2.89
N ILE A 11 -6.17 16.62 1.57
CA ILE A 11 -6.02 15.46 0.67
C ILE A 11 -4.71 14.72 1.00
N LEU A 12 -3.62 15.46 1.23
CA LEU A 12 -2.33 14.86 1.57
C LEU A 12 -2.41 14.08 2.90
N ILE A 13 -3.01 14.68 3.93
CA ILE A 13 -3.23 14.01 5.23
C ILE A 13 -4.09 12.75 5.07
N ALA A 14 -5.17 12.81 4.30
CA ALA A 14 -6.02 11.64 4.05
C ALA A 14 -5.29 10.52 3.31
N VAL A 15 -4.43 10.88 2.35
CA VAL A 15 -3.59 9.92 1.61
C VAL A 15 -2.52 9.31 2.51
N MET A 16 -1.87 10.11 3.35
CA MET A 16 -0.87 9.62 4.31
C MET A 16 -1.51 8.69 5.34
N LEU A 17 -2.68 9.05 5.90
CA LEU A 17 -3.45 8.18 6.79
C LEU A 17 -3.84 6.86 6.13
N ALA A 18 -4.20 6.88 4.85
CA ALA A 18 -4.50 5.67 4.08
C ALA A 18 -3.25 4.80 3.81
N PHE A 19 -2.05 5.38 3.88
CA PHE A 19 -0.78 4.72 3.58
C PHE A 19 -0.10 4.12 4.83
N VAL A 20 -0.34 4.68 6.02
CA VAL A 20 0.21 4.18 7.30
C VAL A 20 -0.06 2.68 7.53
N PRO A 21 -1.27 2.12 7.31
CA PRO A 21 -1.53 0.69 7.46
C PRO A 21 -0.66 -0.19 6.55
N ILE A 22 -0.28 0.32 5.38
CA ILE A 22 0.55 -0.39 4.39
C ILE A 22 1.98 -0.55 4.91
N VAL A 23 2.53 0.50 5.50
CA VAL A 23 3.88 0.48 6.06
C VAL A 23 3.95 -0.36 7.34
N ILE A 24 2.87 -0.33 8.12
CA ILE A 24 2.76 -1.16 9.32
C ILE A 24 2.69 -2.66 8.96
N ASP A 25 2.02 -3.05 7.87
CA ASP A 25 1.98 -4.44 7.41
C ASP A 25 3.38 -5.00 7.10
N MET A 26 4.23 -4.20 6.45
CA MET A 26 5.63 -4.53 6.13
C MET A 26 6.49 -4.78 7.38
N THR A 27 6.23 -4.06 8.47
CA THR A 27 7.04 -4.11 9.70
C THR A 27 6.56 -5.16 10.68
N ILE A 28 5.24 -5.36 10.81
CA ILE A 28 4.66 -6.40 11.67
C ILE A 28 5.14 -7.78 11.24
N LEU A 29 5.27 -8.03 9.95
CA LEU A 29 5.58 -9.36 9.48
C LEU A 29 7.00 -9.82 9.84
N HIS A 30 8.00 -8.95 9.74
CA HIS A 30 9.37 -9.29 10.13
C HIS A 30 9.47 -9.69 11.61
N ILE A 31 8.56 -9.19 12.44
CA ILE A 31 8.47 -9.50 13.87
C ILE A 31 7.59 -10.74 14.12
N ALA A 32 6.56 -10.95 13.29
CA ALA A 32 5.55 -12.00 13.47
C ALA A 32 5.86 -13.32 12.73
N VAL A 33 6.79 -13.36 11.76
CA VAL A 33 7.16 -14.59 11.05
C VAL A 33 7.53 -15.74 11.99
N PRO A 34 8.35 -15.54 13.05
CA PRO A 34 8.70 -16.63 13.96
C PRO A 34 7.48 -17.17 14.72
N SER A 35 6.59 -16.29 15.18
CA SER A 35 5.38 -16.68 15.91
C SER A 35 4.30 -17.28 15.01
N LEU A 36 4.17 -16.82 13.76
CA LEU A 36 3.28 -17.41 12.76
C LEU A 36 3.71 -18.82 12.33
N THR A 37 5.02 -19.04 12.18
CA THR A 37 5.55 -20.35 11.77
C THR A 37 5.21 -21.41 12.83
N LEU A 38 5.31 -21.04 14.11
CA LEU A 38 4.93 -21.90 15.23
C LEU A 38 3.42 -22.05 15.40
N ALA A 39 2.65 -20.98 15.23
CA ALA A 39 1.20 -20.98 15.45
C ALA A 39 0.41 -21.66 14.31
N LEU A 40 0.89 -21.58 13.06
CA LEU A 40 0.22 -22.14 11.89
C LEU A 40 0.83 -23.46 11.40
N GLY A 41 1.95 -23.90 11.99
CA GLY A 41 2.68 -25.08 11.52
C GLY A 41 3.17 -24.95 10.07
N ALA A 42 3.50 -23.73 9.63
CA ALA A 42 3.86 -23.45 8.25
C ALA A 42 5.16 -24.15 7.85
N SER A 43 5.21 -24.72 6.64
CA SER A 43 6.45 -25.28 6.11
C SER A 43 7.45 -24.18 5.75
N GLY A 44 8.75 -24.49 5.69
CA GLY A 44 9.78 -23.51 5.30
C GLY A 44 9.50 -22.87 3.93
N ALA A 45 8.96 -23.64 2.99
CA ALA A 45 8.55 -23.12 1.68
C ALA A 45 7.39 -22.12 1.77
N GLN A 46 6.41 -22.36 2.64
CA GLN A 46 5.30 -21.43 2.85
C GLN A 46 5.76 -20.12 3.49
N VAL A 47 6.72 -20.19 4.42
CA VAL A 47 7.30 -18.98 5.04
C VAL A 47 8.00 -18.12 3.99
N LEU A 48 8.79 -18.72 3.10
CA LEU A 48 9.41 -18.00 1.97
C LEU A 48 8.35 -17.32 1.10
N TRP A 49 7.29 -18.04 0.71
CA TRP A 49 6.20 -17.43 -0.05
C TRP A 49 5.50 -16.30 0.69
N ILE A 50 5.26 -16.42 1.99
CA ILE A 50 4.64 -15.37 2.81
C ILE A 50 5.51 -14.10 2.77
N ILE A 51 6.83 -14.23 2.82
CA ILE A 51 7.75 -13.08 2.81
C ILE A 51 7.87 -12.50 1.39
N ASP A 52 8.10 -13.34 0.39
CA ASP A 52 8.54 -12.90 -0.94
C ASP A 52 7.40 -12.58 -1.91
N ILE A 53 6.20 -13.14 -1.74
CA ILE A 53 5.11 -12.96 -2.71
C ILE A 53 4.70 -11.49 -2.84
N TYR A 54 4.73 -10.73 -1.75
CA TYR A 54 4.36 -9.33 -1.74
C TYR A 54 5.33 -8.47 -2.56
N PRO A 55 6.65 -8.43 -2.27
CA PRO A 55 7.60 -7.63 -3.06
C PRO A 55 7.68 -8.09 -4.53
N LEU A 56 7.56 -9.41 -4.79
CA LEU A 56 7.51 -9.94 -6.16
C LEU A 56 6.34 -9.38 -6.97
N LEU A 57 5.13 -9.42 -6.41
CA LEU A 57 3.94 -8.88 -7.07
C LEU A 57 3.99 -7.37 -7.18
N MET A 58 4.46 -6.67 -6.15
CA MET A 58 4.65 -5.22 -6.19
C MET A 58 5.57 -4.83 -7.35
N ALA A 59 6.72 -5.47 -7.49
CA ALA A 59 7.67 -5.18 -8.57
C ALA A 59 7.05 -5.38 -9.97
N GLY A 60 6.26 -6.43 -10.16
CA GLY A 60 5.60 -6.72 -11.44
C GLY A 60 4.37 -5.84 -11.73
N LEU A 61 3.61 -5.47 -10.71
CA LEU A 61 2.33 -4.75 -10.86
C LEU A 61 2.46 -3.23 -10.79
N LEU A 62 3.57 -2.69 -10.28
CA LEU A 62 3.76 -1.24 -10.14
C LEU A 62 3.58 -0.50 -11.47
N VAL A 63 4.24 -0.97 -12.53
CA VAL A 63 4.23 -0.33 -13.86
C VAL A 63 2.86 -0.46 -14.54
N PRO A 64 2.23 -1.67 -14.60
CA PRO A 64 0.87 -1.81 -15.10
C PRO A 64 -0.16 -0.95 -14.35
N MET A 65 -0.12 -0.94 -13.02
CA MET A 65 -1.09 -0.20 -12.21
C MET A 65 -0.90 1.32 -12.32
N GLY A 66 0.34 1.79 -12.48
CA GLY A 66 0.61 3.19 -12.81
C GLY A 66 -0.01 3.58 -14.14
N THR A 67 0.22 2.78 -15.19
CA THR A 67 -0.39 3.00 -16.51
C THR A 67 -1.92 2.98 -16.46
N LEU A 68 -2.49 2.09 -15.65
CA LEU A 68 -3.94 2.01 -15.44
C LEU A 68 -4.48 3.25 -14.71
N ALA A 69 -3.76 3.74 -13.69
CA ALA A 69 -4.09 4.95 -12.94
C ALA A 69 -4.02 6.22 -13.81
N ASP A 70 -3.09 6.29 -14.75
CA ASP A 70 -3.00 7.36 -15.73
C ASP A 70 -4.24 7.42 -16.62
N ARG A 71 -4.76 6.25 -17.04
CA ARG A 71 -5.93 6.15 -17.93
C ARG A 71 -7.28 6.31 -17.21
N VAL A 72 -7.47 5.60 -16.10
CA VAL A 72 -8.76 5.54 -15.37
C VAL A 72 -8.94 6.73 -14.42
N GLY A 73 -7.83 7.35 -14.02
CA GLY A 73 -7.79 8.46 -13.07
C GLY A 73 -7.32 8.01 -11.69
N HIS A 74 -6.33 8.72 -11.15
CA HIS A 74 -5.62 8.33 -9.93
C HIS A 74 -6.52 8.28 -8.71
N ARG A 75 -7.50 9.19 -8.59
CA ARG A 75 -8.42 9.20 -7.46
C ARG A 75 -9.27 7.93 -7.39
N ARG A 76 -9.72 7.40 -8.53
CA ARG A 76 -10.55 6.18 -8.58
C ARG A 76 -9.72 4.95 -8.23
N ILE A 77 -8.55 4.80 -8.87
CA ILE A 77 -7.65 3.68 -8.60
C ILE A 77 -7.13 3.70 -7.15
N LEU A 78 -6.85 4.88 -6.58
CA LEU A 78 -6.48 5.01 -5.18
C LEU A 78 -7.57 4.47 -4.24
N LEU A 79 -8.84 4.84 -4.48
CA LEU A 79 -9.96 4.38 -3.64
C LEU A 79 -10.20 2.87 -3.79
N TYR A 80 -10.08 2.33 -5.00
CA TYR A 80 -10.16 0.88 -5.22
C TYR A 80 -9.01 0.16 -4.54
N GLY A 81 -7.77 0.63 -4.73
CA GLY A 81 -6.58 0.08 -4.08
C GLY A 81 -6.71 0.09 -2.56
N LEU A 82 -7.22 1.19 -1.98
CA LEU A 82 -7.47 1.29 -0.55
C LEU A 82 -8.53 0.29 -0.07
N SER A 83 -9.59 0.09 -0.84
CA SER A 83 -10.65 -0.87 -0.52
C SER A 83 -10.12 -2.31 -0.56
N VAL A 84 -9.35 -2.64 -1.60
CA VAL A 84 -8.68 -3.95 -1.75
C VAL A 84 -7.73 -4.18 -0.59
N PHE A 85 -6.91 -3.17 -0.25
CA PHE A 85 -5.96 -3.26 0.85
C PHE A 85 -6.66 -3.50 2.19
N TRP A 86 -7.71 -2.74 2.49
CA TRP A 86 -8.49 -2.90 3.72
C TRP A 86 -9.08 -4.30 3.89
N VAL A 87 -9.71 -4.82 2.83
CA VAL A 87 -10.28 -6.18 2.84
C VAL A 87 -9.18 -7.22 2.98
N ALA A 88 -8.07 -7.05 2.27
CA ALA A 88 -6.94 -7.96 2.33
C ALA A 88 -6.26 -7.98 3.70
N SER A 89 -6.14 -6.84 4.39
CA SER A 89 -5.64 -6.76 5.76
C SER A 89 -6.53 -7.51 6.75
N LEU A 90 -7.86 -7.39 6.60
CA LEU A 90 -8.80 -8.17 7.42
C LEU A 90 -8.64 -9.68 7.16
N LEU A 91 -8.54 -10.08 5.89
CA LEU A 91 -8.30 -11.48 5.54
C LEU A 91 -6.98 -12.02 6.11
N ALA A 92 -5.93 -11.20 6.12
CA ALA A 92 -4.64 -11.56 6.71
C ALA A 92 -4.74 -11.69 8.24
N ALA A 93 -5.42 -10.76 8.92
CA ALA A 93 -5.59 -10.76 10.37
C ALA A 93 -6.37 -11.97 10.88
N PHE A 94 -7.33 -12.48 10.10
CA PHE A 94 -8.15 -13.65 10.43
C PHE A 94 -7.74 -14.91 9.67
N ALA A 95 -6.55 -14.96 9.07
CA ALA A 95 -6.10 -16.11 8.28
C ALA A 95 -5.87 -17.34 9.19
N PRO A 96 -6.66 -18.43 9.03
CA PRO A 96 -6.52 -19.64 9.84
C PRO A 96 -5.47 -20.61 9.28
N THR A 97 -4.97 -20.38 8.06
CA THR A 97 -3.99 -21.25 7.38
C THR A 97 -2.90 -20.45 6.66
N PRO A 98 -1.69 -21.02 6.48
CA PRO A 98 -0.62 -20.37 5.71
C PRO A 98 -1.02 -20.02 4.27
N ALA A 99 -1.79 -20.89 3.61
CA ALA A 99 -2.24 -20.66 2.24
C ALA A 99 -3.18 -19.45 2.14
N MET A 100 -4.10 -19.30 3.09
CA MET A 100 -4.98 -18.13 3.15
C MET A 100 -4.19 -16.84 3.38
N LEU A 101 -3.16 -16.89 4.23
CA LEU A 101 -2.28 -15.75 4.46
C LEU A 101 -1.48 -15.38 3.20
N ILE A 102 -0.94 -16.35 2.47
CA ILE A 102 -0.26 -16.11 1.18
C ILE A 102 -1.23 -15.43 0.21
N GLY A 103 -2.47 -15.93 0.10
CA GLY A 103 -3.51 -15.31 -0.73
C GLY A 103 -3.84 -13.88 -0.31
N ALA A 104 -3.94 -13.62 1.00
CA ALA A 104 -4.14 -12.27 1.52
C ALA A 104 -2.96 -11.35 1.16
N ARG A 105 -1.71 -11.85 1.17
CA ARG A 105 -0.53 -11.08 0.74
C ARG A 105 -0.53 -10.74 -0.74
N VAL A 106 -1.04 -11.63 -1.59
CA VAL A 106 -1.26 -11.34 -3.02
C VAL A 106 -2.21 -10.15 -3.17
N LEU A 107 -3.31 -10.15 -2.43
CA LEU A 107 -4.29 -9.05 -2.46
C LEU A 107 -3.71 -7.74 -1.87
N LEU A 108 -2.92 -7.82 -0.80
CA LEU A 108 -2.22 -6.68 -0.23
C LEU A 108 -1.25 -6.06 -1.25
N ALA A 109 -0.47 -6.88 -1.96
CA ALA A 109 0.45 -6.43 -2.99
C ALA A 109 -0.30 -5.77 -4.16
N LEU A 110 -1.45 -6.33 -4.56
CA LEU A 110 -2.31 -5.74 -5.57
C LEU A 110 -2.82 -4.36 -5.14
N GLY A 111 -3.32 -4.24 -3.90
CA GLY A 111 -3.77 -2.96 -3.34
C GLY A 111 -2.64 -1.93 -3.23
N GLY A 112 -1.47 -2.35 -2.74
CA GLY A 112 -0.27 -1.51 -2.64
C GLY A 112 0.20 -1.00 -4.00
N ALA A 113 0.20 -1.86 -5.02
CA ALA A 113 0.61 -1.52 -6.38
C ALA A 113 -0.35 -0.51 -7.05
N MET A 114 -1.63 -0.50 -6.65
CA MET A 114 -2.58 0.53 -7.08
C MET A 114 -2.34 1.87 -6.37
N ILE A 115 -2.02 1.84 -5.08
CA ILE A 115 -1.91 3.03 -4.24
C ILE A 115 -0.63 3.82 -4.56
N MET A 116 0.53 3.17 -4.57
CA MET A 116 1.85 3.80 -4.78
C MET A 116 1.91 4.79 -5.97
N PRO A 117 1.60 4.38 -7.21
CA PRO A 117 1.68 5.27 -8.36
C PRO A 117 0.61 6.37 -8.30
N CYS A 118 -0.57 6.07 -7.74
CA CYS A 118 -1.64 7.06 -7.58
C CYS A 118 -1.24 8.18 -6.63
N VAL A 119 -0.59 7.86 -5.51
CA VAL A 119 -0.13 8.86 -4.53
C VAL A 119 0.88 9.81 -5.18
N LEU A 120 1.89 9.26 -5.86
CA LEU A 120 2.90 10.06 -6.56
C LEU A 120 2.28 11.00 -7.60
N GLY A 121 1.35 10.50 -8.43
CA GLY A 121 0.71 11.32 -9.44
C GLY A 121 -0.27 12.35 -8.88
N ILE A 122 -0.95 12.06 -7.76
CA ILE A 122 -1.78 13.05 -7.04
C ILE A 122 -0.91 14.16 -6.47
N ILE A 123 0.21 13.84 -5.80
CA ILE A 123 1.13 14.84 -5.26
C ILE A 123 1.65 15.74 -6.40
N ARG A 124 2.11 15.14 -7.51
CA ARG A 124 2.62 15.89 -8.67
C ARG A 124 1.59 16.81 -9.34
N ARG A 125 0.30 16.44 -9.32
CA ARG A 125 -0.78 17.28 -9.87
C ARG A 125 -1.30 18.33 -8.90
N THR A 126 -1.17 18.09 -7.60
CA THR A 126 -1.74 18.94 -6.55
C THR A 126 -0.80 20.09 -6.17
N PHE A 127 0.51 19.84 -6.20
CA PHE A 127 1.55 20.82 -5.89
C PHE A 127 2.24 21.26 -7.18
N GLU A 128 1.85 22.43 -7.68
CA GLU A 128 2.44 23.06 -8.87
C GLU A 128 3.80 23.72 -8.57
N ASP A 129 4.02 24.15 -7.31
CA ASP A 129 5.30 24.70 -6.86
C ASP A 129 6.31 23.58 -6.57
N GLU A 130 7.49 23.67 -7.20
CA GLU A 130 8.61 22.74 -7.08
C GLU A 130 9.03 22.52 -5.61
N LYS A 131 9.04 23.59 -4.80
CA LYS A 131 9.45 23.53 -3.38
C LYS A 131 8.40 22.84 -2.52
N GLU A 132 7.12 23.17 -2.71
CA GLU A 132 6.03 22.51 -1.98
C GLU A 132 5.92 21.03 -2.36
N ARG A 133 6.13 20.70 -3.64
CA ARG A 133 6.16 19.33 -4.13
C ARG A 133 7.30 18.52 -3.51
N ALA A 134 8.51 19.09 -3.42
CA ALA A 134 9.65 18.43 -2.78
C ALA A 134 9.39 18.16 -1.29
N LEU A 135 8.78 19.11 -0.57
CA LEU A 135 8.37 18.92 0.82
C LEU A 135 7.29 17.84 0.98
N ALA A 136 6.28 17.83 0.10
CA ALA A 136 5.22 16.83 0.11
C ALA A 136 5.75 15.41 -0.19
N LEU A 137 6.65 15.27 -1.15
CA LEU A 137 7.34 14.00 -1.45
C LEU A 137 8.26 13.58 -0.30
N GLY A 138 8.97 14.53 0.33
CA GLY A 138 9.79 14.27 1.50
C GLY A 138 8.97 13.73 2.67
N LEU A 139 7.86 14.40 3.01
CA LEU A 139 6.92 13.93 4.03
C LEU A 139 6.35 12.55 3.71
N TRP A 140 5.96 12.31 2.45
CA TRP A 140 5.48 11.00 2.04
C TRP A 140 6.55 9.91 2.20
N GLY A 141 7.79 10.20 1.79
CA GLY A 141 8.94 9.30 1.96
C GLY A 141 9.42 9.14 3.41
N THR A 142 8.96 9.96 4.36
CA THR A 142 9.20 9.68 5.79
C THR A 142 8.22 8.68 6.38
N VAL A 143 7.08 8.45 5.72
CA VAL A 143 6.04 7.54 6.23
C VAL A 143 6.35 6.08 5.89
N GLY A 144 7.01 5.81 4.76
CA GLY A 144 7.40 4.47 4.31
C GLY A 144 8.87 4.38 3.97
#